data_AF-A0A351KEJ4-F1
#
_entry.id   AF-A0A351KEJ4-F1
#
_cell.length_a   1.000
_cell.length_b   1.000
_cell.length_c   1.000
_cell.angle_alpha   90.00
_cell.angle_beta   90.00
_cell.angle_gamma   90.00
#
_symmetry.space_group_name_H-M   'P 1'
#
loop_
_entity.id
_entity.type
_entity.pdbx_description
1 polymer ?
#
loop_
_entity_poly.entity_id
_entity_poly.type
_entity_poly.pdbx_seq_one_letter_code
_entity_poly.pdbx_strand_id
1 'polypeptide(L)'
;LGGLTPSLGTIKLVTENVNIPVVVMIRPRAGGFCYNDYEYDTMLSDIESILNYDIEGIAFGCLDEKMDIDKCKNKKIIDMAHKHKKDAIFHRAFDCVKDPYSSMEQLIDLGVDRVLTSGLKEKAVDGADLLAKLQSKYGDKIQILAGSGINATNCSYLVNKTGILQYHSSCRAWRKDPTTISNVSYSYGAHPYEGDYDLVSYKKAVEFVSALKGNIEDLYK
;
A
#
# COMPACT_ATOMS: atom_id res chain seq x y z
N LEU A 1 -12.00 0.90 -4.36
CA LEU A 1 -11.22 2.11 -4.75
C LEU A 1 -9.70 1.96 -4.60
N GLY A 2 -9.19 1.08 -3.72
CA GLY A 2 -7.75 0.80 -3.60
C GLY A 2 -6.98 1.71 -2.63
N GLY A 3 -7.68 2.40 -1.73
CA GLY A 3 -7.09 3.37 -0.77
C GLY A 3 -7.05 4.78 -1.35
N LEU A 4 -7.53 5.76 -0.58
CA LEU A 4 -7.46 7.20 -0.87
C LEU A 4 -6.85 7.91 0.34
N THR A 5 -6.43 9.16 0.18
CA THR A 5 -6.02 10.00 1.31
C THR A 5 -7.14 10.03 2.37
N PRO A 6 -6.87 9.61 3.62
CA PRO A 6 -7.88 9.66 4.68
C PRO A 6 -8.10 11.11 5.14
N SER A 7 -9.25 11.37 5.77
CA SER A 7 -9.50 12.69 6.36
C SER A 7 -8.50 13.01 7.48
N LEU A 8 -8.22 14.30 7.71
CA LEU A 8 -7.39 14.74 8.83
C LEU A 8 -7.95 14.27 10.18
N GLY A 9 -9.27 14.20 10.33
CA GLY A 9 -9.91 13.67 11.54
C GLY A 9 -9.56 12.20 11.78
N THR A 10 -9.50 11.39 10.72
CA THR A 10 -9.06 9.99 10.80
C THR A 10 -7.60 9.89 11.22
N ILE A 11 -6.71 10.67 10.61
CA ILE A 11 -5.27 10.65 10.93
C ILE A 11 -5.03 11.06 12.38
N LYS A 12 -5.66 12.17 12.82
CA LYS A 12 -5.58 12.65 14.19
C LYS A 12 -6.01 11.57 15.19
N LEU A 13 -7.23 11.03 15.02
CA LEU A 13 -7.75 10.05 15.97
C LEU A 13 -6.95 8.75 15.97
N VAL A 14 -6.44 8.30 14.82
CA VAL A 14 -5.57 7.11 14.78
C VAL A 14 -4.28 7.38 15.55
N THR A 15 -3.57 8.47 15.25
CA THR A 15 -2.29 8.80 15.90
C THR A 15 -2.43 9.09 17.41
N GLU A 16 -3.60 9.53 17.89
CA GLU A 16 -3.89 9.70 19.32
C GLU A 16 -4.23 8.38 20.05
N ASN A 17 -4.66 7.34 19.33
CA ASN A 17 -5.24 6.14 19.94
C ASN A 17 -4.49 4.83 19.65
N VAL A 18 -3.43 4.84 18.83
CA VAL A 18 -2.63 3.65 18.53
C VAL A 18 -1.14 3.92 18.73
N ASN A 19 -0.41 2.91 19.22
CA ASN A 19 1.04 2.99 19.47
C ASN A 19 1.88 2.20 18.45
N ILE A 20 1.25 1.71 17.37
CA ILE A 20 1.94 1.00 16.30
C ILE A 20 2.32 1.98 15.19
N PRO A 21 3.37 1.72 14.39
CA PRO A 21 3.72 2.55 13.24
C PRO A 21 2.53 2.74 12.27
N VAL A 22 2.24 4.00 11.93
CA VAL A 22 1.13 4.38 11.05
C VAL A 22 1.67 4.91 9.72
N VAL A 23 1.25 4.31 8.61
CA VAL A 23 1.54 4.83 7.26
C VAL A 23 0.28 5.42 6.67
N VAL A 24 0.35 6.67 6.21
CA VAL A 24 -0.80 7.38 5.63
C VAL A 24 -0.77 7.30 4.10
N MET A 25 -1.89 6.93 3.50
CA MET A 25 -2.04 6.96 2.04
C MET A 25 -2.11 8.41 1.54
N ILE A 26 -1.39 8.72 0.47
CA ILE A 26 -1.50 9.98 -0.29
C ILE A 26 -1.95 9.62 -1.71
N ARG A 27 -3.25 9.73 -1.93
CA ARG A 27 -3.89 9.40 -3.20
C ARG A 27 -5.22 10.15 -3.34
N PRO A 28 -5.29 11.18 -4.20
CA PRO A 28 -6.37 12.17 -4.18
C PRO A 28 -7.65 11.65 -4.84
N ARG A 29 -7.55 10.61 -5.70
CA ARG A 29 -8.70 10.00 -6.38
C ARG A 29 -8.51 8.53 -6.69
N ALA A 30 -9.62 7.86 -7.01
CA ALA A 30 -9.61 6.51 -7.54
C ALA A 30 -9.23 6.47 -9.03
N GLY A 31 -8.85 5.27 -9.50
CA GLY A 31 -8.46 4.99 -10.88
C GLY A 31 -7.08 5.55 -11.24
N GLY A 32 -6.21 4.74 -11.84
CA GLY A 32 -4.89 5.18 -12.35
C GLY A 32 -3.96 5.89 -11.35
N PHE A 33 -2.81 6.32 -11.88
CA PHE A 33 -1.73 7.00 -11.14
C PHE A 33 -1.02 8.09 -11.95
N CYS A 34 -1.55 8.43 -13.13
CA CYS A 34 -1.14 9.59 -13.91
C CYS A 34 -1.99 10.77 -13.46
N TYR A 35 -1.39 11.65 -12.66
CA TYR A 35 -2.07 12.79 -12.04
C TYR A 35 -1.84 14.06 -12.85
N ASN A 36 -2.89 14.86 -13.04
CA ASN A 36 -2.74 16.22 -13.55
C ASN A 36 -2.17 17.15 -12.46
N ASP A 37 -1.91 18.40 -12.82
CA ASP A 37 -1.28 19.36 -11.91
C ASP A 37 -2.15 19.68 -10.68
N TYR A 38 -3.47 19.85 -10.85
CA TYR A 38 -4.39 20.11 -9.73
C TYR A 38 -4.47 18.94 -8.74
N GLU A 39 -4.48 17.71 -9.25
CA GLU A 39 -4.49 16.50 -8.43
C GLU A 39 -3.17 16.34 -7.68
N TYR A 40 -2.05 16.64 -8.35
CA TYR A 40 -0.73 16.60 -7.73
C TYR A 40 -0.57 17.69 -6.67
N ASP A 41 -1.02 18.92 -6.93
CA ASP A 41 -1.02 20.00 -5.95
C ASP A 41 -1.89 19.66 -4.73
N THR A 42 -3.02 18.97 -4.94
CA THR A 42 -3.83 18.42 -3.84
C THR A 42 -3.03 17.44 -2.99
N MET A 43 -2.29 16.52 -3.62
CA MET A 43 -1.41 15.59 -2.88
C MET A 43 -0.35 16.31 -2.06
N LEU A 44 0.28 17.35 -2.62
CA LEU A 44 1.28 18.14 -1.90
C LEU A 44 0.67 18.86 -0.69
N SER A 45 -0.50 19.47 -0.86
CA SER A 45 -1.23 20.12 0.23
C SER A 45 -1.65 19.14 1.33
N ASP A 46 -2.08 17.93 0.95
CA ASP A 46 -2.37 16.85 1.90
C ASP A 46 -1.11 16.48 2.69
N ILE A 47 0.02 16.28 2.01
CA ILE A 47 1.31 15.94 2.63
C ILE A 47 1.72 17.01 3.66
N GLU A 48 1.67 18.30 3.28
CA GLU A 48 1.99 19.41 4.19
C GLU A 48 1.13 19.39 5.47
N SER A 49 -0.14 19.01 5.33
CA SER A 49 -1.07 18.95 6.45
C SER A 49 -0.82 17.77 7.39
N ILE A 50 -0.22 16.68 6.91
CA ILE A 50 -0.11 15.42 7.66
C ILE A 50 1.27 15.12 8.23
N LEU A 51 2.36 15.70 7.69
CA LEU A 51 3.72 15.35 8.10
C LEU A 51 4.07 15.77 9.55
N ASN A 52 3.27 16.65 10.15
CA ASN A 52 3.39 17.04 11.55
C ASN A 52 2.77 16.04 12.54
N TYR A 53 2.01 15.06 12.06
CA TYR A 53 1.46 14.00 12.91
C TYR A 53 2.52 12.92 13.20
N ASP A 54 2.31 12.18 14.28
CA ASP A 54 3.15 11.05 14.65
C ASP A 54 2.83 9.82 13.79
N ILE A 55 3.28 9.87 12.55
CA ILE A 55 3.18 8.79 11.56
C ILE A 55 4.57 8.25 11.24
N GLU A 56 4.67 7.00 10.80
CA GLU A 56 5.92 6.39 10.32
C GLU A 56 6.31 6.92 8.94
N GLY A 57 5.31 7.07 8.06
CA GLY A 57 5.56 7.31 6.65
C GLY A 57 4.31 7.63 5.85
N ILE A 58 4.53 7.88 4.57
CA ILE A 58 3.47 8.11 3.58
C ILE A 58 3.58 7.12 2.42
N ALA A 59 2.43 6.65 1.93
CA ALA A 59 2.34 5.76 0.77
C ALA A 59 1.76 6.50 -0.43
N PHE A 60 2.47 6.50 -1.56
CA PHE A 60 2.11 7.26 -2.77
C PHE A 60 2.68 6.61 -4.03
N GLY A 61 2.40 7.16 -5.21
CA GLY A 61 3.13 6.82 -6.42
C GLY A 61 2.55 7.49 -7.64
N CYS A 62 3.37 8.24 -8.36
CA CYS A 62 2.98 8.92 -9.60
C CYS A 62 3.60 8.20 -10.80
N LEU A 63 2.79 7.93 -11.82
CA LEU A 63 3.25 7.43 -13.12
C LEU A 63 2.99 8.48 -14.20
N ASP A 64 3.74 8.42 -15.29
CA ASP A 64 3.45 9.20 -16.49
C ASP A 64 2.43 8.50 -17.42
N GLU A 65 2.07 9.14 -18.53
CA GLU A 65 1.15 8.59 -19.54
C GLU A 65 1.68 7.31 -20.20
N LYS A 66 2.99 7.05 -20.11
CA LYS A 66 3.64 5.84 -20.64
C LYS A 66 3.70 4.72 -19.61
N MET A 67 3.16 4.92 -18.42
CA MET A 67 3.22 4.00 -17.27
C MET A 67 4.64 3.82 -16.71
N ASP A 68 5.51 4.81 -16.91
CA ASP A 68 6.84 4.86 -16.31
C ASP A 68 6.80 5.74 -15.04
N ILE A 69 7.84 5.65 -14.21
CA ILE A 69 7.94 6.44 -12.96
C ILE A 69 8.05 7.93 -13.30
N ASP A 70 7.09 8.75 -12.83
CA ASP A 70 7.21 10.21 -12.94
C ASP A 70 8.26 10.71 -11.93
N LYS A 71 9.51 10.82 -12.38
CA LYS A 71 10.65 11.14 -11.51
C LYS A 71 10.48 12.48 -10.80
N CYS A 72 9.98 13.50 -11.51
CA CYS A 72 9.84 14.84 -10.95
C CYS A 72 8.80 14.86 -9.83
N LYS A 73 7.61 14.28 -10.07
CA LYS A 73 6.53 14.27 -9.07
C LYS A 73 6.89 13.43 -7.86
N ASN A 74 7.46 12.25 -8.07
CA ASN A 74 7.85 11.38 -6.97
C ASN A 74 9.02 11.97 -6.16
N LYS A 75 10.04 12.57 -6.81
CA LYS A 75 11.19 13.13 -6.09
C LYS A 75 10.77 14.18 -5.06
N LYS A 76 9.88 15.10 -5.45
CA LYS A 76 9.39 16.14 -4.53
C LYS A 76 8.61 15.57 -3.34
N ILE A 77 7.79 14.52 -3.54
CA ILE A 77 7.07 13.86 -2.44
C ILE A 77 8.06 13.16 -1.49
N ILE A 78 9.04 12.44 -2.04
CA ILE A 78 10.10 11.75 -1.26
C ILE A 78 10.86 12.77 -0.41
N ASP A 79 11.30 13.88 -1.01
CA ASP A 79 12.05 14.92 -0.31
C ASP A 79 11.23 15.55 0.84
N MET A 80 9.92 15.73 0.66
CA MET A 80 9.03 16.21 1.71
C MET A 80 8.93 15.23 2.89
N ALA A 81 8.76 13.93 2.61
CA ALA A 81 8.71 12.88 3.63
C ALA A 81 10.03 12.80 4.42
N HIS A 82 11.15 12.71 3.70
CA HIS A 82 12.48 12.60 4.29
C HIS A 82 12.89 13.84 5.09
N LYS A 83 12.52 15.05 4.66
CA LYS A 83 12.73 16.29 5.44
C LYS A 83 12.08 16.22 6.83
N HIS A 84 10.97 15.49 6.95
CA HIS A 84 10.27 15.28 8.22
C HIS A 84 10.62 13.94 8.89
N LYS A 85 11.67 13.26 8.40
CA LYS A 85 12.14 11.95 8.88
C LYS A 85 11.03 10.89 8.84
N LYS A 86 10.26 10.87 7.76
CA LYS A 86 9.17 9.91 7.51
C LYS A 86 9.54 9.01 6.33
N ASP A 87 9.16 7.74 6.39
CA ASP A 87 9.34 6.77 5.31
C ASP A 87 8.56 7.19 4.05
N ALA A 88 9.19 7.09 2.89
CA ALA A 88 8.59 7.23 1.58
C ALA A 88 8.30 5.85 0.97
N ILE A 89 7.02 5.50 0.88
CA ILE A 89 6.58 4.16 0.46
C ILE A 89 5.91 4.24 -0.91
N PHE A 90 6.52 3.65 -1.94
CA PHE A 90 5.92 3.60 -3.27
C PHE A 90 4.88 2.49 -3.33
N HIS A 91 3.60 2.87 -3.47
CA HIS A 91 2.49 1.94 -3.41
C HIS A 91 2.31 1.10 -4.69
N ARG A 92 1.16 0.45 -4.84
CA ARG A 92 0.83 -0.44 -5.98
C ARG A 92 0.75 0.21 -7.36
N ALA A 93 1.05 1.50 -7.51
CA ALA A 93 1.42 2.04 -8.83
C ALA A 93 2.56 1.24 -9.48
N PHE A 94 3.44 0.65 -8.67
CA PHE A 94 4.49 -0.23 -9.17
C PHE A 94 3.94 -1.40 -9.99
N ASP A 95 2.75 -1.92 -9.65
CA ASP A 95 2.15 -3.04 -10.38
C ASP A 95 1.61 -2.65 -11.76
N CYS A 96 1.66 -1.36 -12.13
CA CYS A 96 1.25 -0.85 -13.44
C CYS A 96 2.43 -0.54 -14.37
N VAL A 97 3.68 -0.66 -13.90
CA VAL A 97 4.86 -0.32 -14.72
C VAL A 97 5.13 -1.38 -15.79
N LYS A 98 5.77 -0.96 -16.88
CA LYS A 98 6.14 -1.88 -17.98
C LYS A 98 7.39 -2.70 -17.66
N ASP A 99 8.42 -2.06 -17.13
CA ASP A 99 9.67 -2.70 -16.74
C ASP A 99 9.88 -2.61 -15.22
N PRO A 100 9.62 -3.68 -14.47
CA PRO A 100 9.75 -3.67 -13.02
C PRO A 100 11.21 -3.51 -12.55
N TYR A 101 12.20 -3.93 -13.34
CA TYR A 101 13.62 -3.85 -12.95
C TYR A 101 14.14 -2.42 -13.09
N SER A 102 13.92 -1.81 -14.27
CA SER A 102 14.24 -0.39 -14.48
C SER A 102 13.48 0.51 -13.51
N SER A 103 12.20 0.21 -13.24
CA SER A 103 11.42 0.98 -12.27
C SER A 103 11.97 0.85 -10.85
N MET A 104 12.40 -0.34 -10.42
CA MET A 104 13.00 -0.52 -9.10
C MET A 104 14.31 0.26 -8.96
N GLU A 105 15.17 0.23 -9.98
CA GLU A 105 16.42 1.01 -10.01
C GLU A 105 16.15 2.51 -9.90
N GLN A 106 15.15 3.02 -10.64
CA GLN A 106 14.73 4.42 -10.53
C GLN A 106 14.19 4.78 -9.14
N LEU A 107 13.40 3.91 -8.52
CA LEU A 107 12.87 4.16 -7.18
C LEU A 107 13.97 4.17 -6.11
N ILE A 108 14.97 3.30 -6.24
CA ILE A 108 16.18 3.31 -5.40
C ILE A 108 16.93 4.63 -5.56
N ASP A 109 17.20 5.06 -6.80
CA ASP A 109 17.93 6.30 -7.09
C ASP A 109 17.20 7.54 -6.55
N LEU A 110 15.87 7.52 -6.56
CA LEU A 110 15.04 8.60 -6.03
C LEU A 110 15.03 8.67 -4.50
N GLY A 111 15.37 7.57 -3.83
CA GLY A 111 15.38 7.42 -2.37
C GLY A 111 14.09 6.85 -1.79
N VAL A 112 13.37 5.97 -2.50
CA VAL A 112 12.22 5.28 -1.90
C VAL A 112 12.68 4.25 -0.87
N ASP A 113 12.05 4.25 0.31
CA ASP A 113 12.41 3.34 1.40
C ASP A 113 11.80 1.94 1.21
N ARG A 114 10.57 1.88 0.70
CA ARG A 114 9.80 0.64 0.55
C ARG A 114 8.89 0.65 -0.67
N VAL A 115 8.77 -0.50 -1.34
CA VAL A 115 7.82 -0.70 -2.46
C VAL A 115 6.76 -1.72 -2.10
N LEU A 116 5.48 -1.34 -2.23
CA LEU A 116 4.33 -2.24 -2.13
C LEU A 116 3.97 -2.79 -3.51
N THR A 117 4.07 -4.10 -3.69
CA THR A 117 3.82 -4.74 -4.99
C THR A 117 3.20 -6.13 -4.85
N SER A 118 2.40 -6.53 -5.83
CA SER A 118 1.90 -7.88 -6.04
C SER A 118 2.69 -8.66 -7.09
N GLY A 119 3.83 -8.14 -7.53
CA GLY A 119 4.61 -8.70 -8.63
C GLY A 119 3.94 -8.49 -9.99
N LEU A 120 3.33 -7.32 -10.23
CA LEU A 120 2.66 -6.95 -11.50
C LEU A 120 1.52 -7.92 -11.87
N LYS A 121 0.90 -8.55 -10.88
CA LYS A 121 -0.27 -9.43 -11.02
C LYS A 121 -1.44 -8.94 -10.18
N GLU A 122 -2.63 -9.46 -10.43
CA GLU A 122 -3.79 -9.09 -9.63
C GLU A 122 -3.58 -9.43 -8.15
N LYS A 123 -3.03 -10.62 -7.86
CA LYS A 123 -2.73 -11.11 -6.50
C LYS A 123 -1.25 -11.47 -6.37
N ALA A 124 -0.69 -11.30 -5.17
CA ALA A 124 0.73 -11.60 -4.89
C ALA A 124 1.11 -13.06 -5.17
N VAL A 125 0.21 -14.00 -4.92
CA VAL A 125 0.45 -15.43 -5.18
C VAL A 125 0.74 -15.71 -6.66
N ASP A 126 0.07 -14.99 -7.56
CA ASP A 126 0.27 -15.13 -9.00
C ASP A 126 1.56 -14.43 -9.47
N GLY A 127 2.02 -13.44 -8.72
CA GLY A 127 3.27 -12.68 -8.96
C GLY A 127 4.47 -13.19 -8.18
N ALA A 128 4.36 -14.32 -7.47
CA ALA A 128 5.37 -14.79 -6.52
C ALA A 128 6.76 -14.99 -7.17
N ASP A 129 6.83 -15.46 -8.41
CA ASP A 129 8.11 -15.63 -9.12
C ASP A 129 8.80 -14.28 -9.40
N LEU A 130 8.06 -13.23 -9.74
CA LEU A 130 8.65 -11.90 -9.91
C LEU A 130 9.04 -11.30 -8.56
N LEU A 131 8.20 -11.46 -7.53
CA LEU A 131 8.50 -11.02 -6.17
C LEU A 131 9.81 -11.63 -5.66
N ALA A 132 10.03 -12.93 -5.86
CA ALA A 132 11.28 -13.61 -5.49
C ALA A 132 12.49 -13.04 -6.23
N LYS A 133 12.36 -12.76 -7.53
CA LYS A 133 13.43 -12.14 -8.34
C LYS A 133 13.76 -10.72 -7.88
N LEU A 134 12.74 -9.91 -7.59
CA LEU A 134 12.93 -8.55 -7.07
C LEU A 134 13.60 -8.58 -5.69
N GLN A 135 13.13 -9.45 -4.79
CA GLN A 135 13.72 -9.62 -3.46
C GLN A 135 15.19 -10.04 -3.56
N SER A 136 15.50 -11.03 -4.41
CA SER A 136 16.87 -11.50 -4.60
C SER A 136 17.80 -10.44 -5.20
N LYS A 137 17.30 -9.53 -6.05
CA LYS A 137 18.12 -8.55 -6.77
C LYS A 137 18.26 -7.21 -6.04
N TYR A 138 17.26 -6.80 -5.26
CA TYR A 138 17.17 -5.45 -4.70
C TYR A 138 16.83 -5.40 -3.20
N GLY A 139 16.53 -6.53 -2.55
CA GLY A 139 16.10 -6.55 -1.14
C GLY A 139 17.14 -6.04 -0.13
N ASP A 140 18.40 -5.88 -0.56
CA ASP A 140 19.50 -5.26 0.19
C ASP A 140 19.54 -3.73 0.05
N LYS A 141 18.87 -3.17 -0.95
CA LYS A 141 18.88 -1.74 -1.31
C LYS A 141 17.57 -1.03 -1.02
N ILE A 142 16.45 -1.76 -1.11
CA ILE A 142 15.10 -1.23 -0.89
C ILE A 142 14.21 -2.30 -0.28
N GLN A 143 13.35 -1.90 0.65
CA GLN A 143 12.45 -2.85 1.29
C GLN A 143 11.31 -3.23 0.33
N ILE A 144 11.01 -4.52 0.24
CA ILE A 144 9.86 -5.00 -0.53
C ILE A 144 8.73 -5.41 0.42
N LEU A 145 7.55 -4.83 0.20
CA LEU A 145 6.31 -5.13 0.89
C LEU A 145 5.39 -5.87 -0.08
N ALA A 146 5.25 -7.18 0.09
CA ALA A 146 4.35 -7.96 -0.76
C ALA A 146 2.88 -7.67 -0.41
N GLY A 147 2.04 -7.37 -1.40
CA GLY A 147 0.65 -6.95 -1.21
C GLY A 147 -0.32 -7.56 -2.21
N SER A 148 -1.63 -7.45 -1.92
CA SER A 148 -2.76 -7.95 -2.72
C SER A 148 -3.11 -9.43 -2.55
N GLY A 149 -4.27 -9.69 -1.95
CA GLY A 149 -4.83 -11.04 -1.79
C GLY A 149 -4.18 -11.90 -0.69
N ILE A 150 -3.24 -11.34 0.07
CA ILE A 150 -2.50 -12.05 1.12
C ILE A 150 -3.35 -12.18 2.38
N ASN A 151 -3.35 -13.36 2.97
CA ASN A 151 -4.08 -13.70 4.20
C ASN A 151 -3.39 -14.87 4.93
N ALA A 152 -3.97 -15.31 6.05
CA ALA A 152 -3.39 -16.35 6.90
C ALA A 152 -3.12 -17.68 6.17
N THR A 153 -3.92 -18.04 5.15
CA THR A 153 -3.80 -19.35 4.48
C THR A 153 -2.73 -19.38 3.39
N ASN A 154 -2.32 -18.23 2.85
CA ASN A 154 -1.35 -18.18 1.74
C ASN A 154 -0.03 -17.46 2.09
N CYS A 155 0.06 -16.80 3.25
CA CYS A 155 1.26 -16.08 3.65
C CYS A 155 2.49 -17.00 3.78
N SER A 156 2.33 -18.20 4.34
CA SER A 156 3.41 -19.20 4.48
C SER A 156 4.07 -19.54 3.13
N TYR A 157 3.26 -19.82 2.13
CA TYR A 157 3.74 -20.10 0.78
C TYR A 157 4.57 -18.94 0.23
N LEU A 158 4.08 -17.71 0.37
CA LEU A 158 4.79 -16.53 -0.13
C LEU A 158 6.10 -16.28 0.62
N VAL A 159 6.12 -16.41 1.94
CA VAL A 159 7.33 -16.30 2.77
C VAL A 159 8.41 -17.25 2.27
N ASN A 160 8.07 -18.53 2.13
CA ASN A 160 9.00 -19.57 1.69
C ASN A 160 9.44 -19.38 0.23
N LYS A 161 8.54 -18.92 -0.65
CA LYS A 161 8.81 -18.77 -2.08
C LYS A 161 9.64 -17.52 -2.40
N THR A 162 9.41 -16.41 -1.70
CA THR A 162 9.99 -15.11 -2.07
C THR A 162 11.10 -14.66 -1.15
N GLY A 163 11.17 -15.15 0.09
CA GLY A 163 12.12 -14.66 1.11
C GLY A 163 11.87 -13.21 1.53
N ILE A 164 10.69 -12.65 1.21
CA ILE A 164 10.28 -11.32 1.65
C ILE A 164 9.87 -11.40 3.12
N LEU A 165 10.10 -10.34 3.90
CA LEU A 165 9.81 -10.29 5.33
C LEU A 165 8.64 -9.35 5.69
N GLN A 166 8.16 -8.57 4.73
CA GLN A 166 7.07 -7.63 4.94
C GLN A 166 5.88 -7.95 4.04
N TYR A 167 4.69 -8.05 4.65
CA TYR A 167 3.46 -8.41 3.94
C TYR A 167 2.30 -7.48 4.31
N HIS A 168 1.52 -7.11 3.31
CA HIS A 168 0.36 -6.24 3.43
C HIS A 168 -0.94 -7.02 3.18
N SER A 169 -1.80 -7.06 4.19
CA SER A 169 -3.15 -7.64 4.10
C SER A 169 -4.20 -6.61 4.52
N SER A 170 -5.31 -6.53 3.79
CA SER A 170 -6.44 -5.68 4.15
C SER A 170 -7.22 -6.22 5.35
N CYS A 171 -7.11 -7.53 5.65
CA CYS A 171 -7.93 -8.23 6.65
C CYS A 171 -9.43 -7.89 6.53
N ARG A 172 -9.89 -7.63 5.29
CA ARG A 172 -11.21 -7.08 5.00
C ARG A 172 -12.33 -8.01 5.46
N ALA A 173 -13.35 -7.42 6.07
CA ALA A 173 -14.67 -7.98 6.26
C ALA A 173 -15.72 -6.98 5.77
N TRP A 174 -16.96 -7.44 5.73
CA TRP A 174 -18.10 -6.67 5.29
C TRP A 174 -19.12 -6.60 6.43
N ARG A 175 -19.78 -5.45 6.54
CA ARG A 175 -20.89 -5.27 7.46
C ARG A 175 -22.02 -4.58 6.72
N LYS A 176 -23.19 -5.18 6.82
CA LYS A 176 -24.43 -4.59 6.32
C LYS A 176 -24.71 -3.27 7.03
N ASP A 177 -24.93 -2.23 6.25
CA ASP A 177 -25.58 -1.01 6.72
C ASP A 177 -27.04 -1.04 6.24
N PRO A 178 -28.02 -1.04 7.15
CA PRO A 178 -29.43 -1.14 6.79
C PRO A 178 -29.94 0.04 5.97
N THR A 179 -29.15 1.12 5.84
CA THR A 179 -29.51 2.34 5.10
C THR A 179 -28.90 2.42 3.70
N THR A 180 -27.98 1.51 3.31
CA THR A 180 -27.31 1.54 1.99
C THR A 180 -28.28 1.44 0.82
N ILE A 181 -29.28 0.57 0.94
CA ILE A 181 -30.27 0.28 -0.10
C ILE A 181 -31.66 0.47 0.49
N SER A 182 -32.38 1.45 -0.05
CA SER A 182 -33.78 1.73 0.26
C SER A 182 -34.54 2.01 -1.05
N ASN A 183 -35.45 2.98 -1.07
CA ASN A 183 -36.04 3.51 -2.31
C ASN A 183 -34.98 4.13 -3.25
N VAL A 184 -33.84 4.53 -2.70
CA VAL A 184 -32.63 4.96 -3.41
C VAL A 184 -31.45 4.09 -2.94
N SER A 185 -30.46 3.91 -3.80
CA SER A 185 -29.27 3.08 -3.52
C SER A 185 -28.00 3.92 -3.51
N TYR A 186 -27.18 3.75 -2.48
CA TYR A 186 -25.83 4.29 -2.35
C TYR A 186 -24.78 3.17 -2.31
N SER A 187 -25.06 2.06 -3.00
CA SER A 187 -24.19 0.90 -3.08
C SER A 187 -22.93 1.16 -3.91
N TYR A 188 -21.77 0.85 -3.32
CA TYR A 188 -20.48 0.78 -4.02
C TYR A 188 -19.80 -0.59 -3.88
N GLY A 189 -20.39 -1.48 -3.08
CA GLY A 189 -19.90 -2.83 -2.88
C GLY A 189 -20.14 -3.71 -4.11
N ALA A 190 -19.16 -4.53 -4.47
CA ALA A 190 -19.36 -5.54 -5.49
C ALA A 190 -20.21 -6.70 -4.94
N HIS A 191 -20.96 -7.38 -5.81
CA HIS A 191 -21.72 -8.58 -5.44
C HIS A 191 -20.87 -9.59 -4.65
N PRO A 192 -21.38 -10.19 -3.55
CA PRO A 192 -22.73 -10.06 -2.96
C PRO A 192 -22.85 -9.00 -1.84
N TYR A 193 -21.98 -7.99 -1.82
CA TYR A 193 -21.85 -7.00 -0.75
C TYR A 193 -22.45 -5.64 -1.10
N GLU A 194 -23.47 -5.61 -1.96
CA GLU A 194 -24.06 -4.36 -2.46
C GLU A 194 -24.65 -3.51 -1.32
N GLY A 195 -25.15 -4.13 -0.25
CA GLY A 195 -25.71 -3.44 0.92
C GLY A 195 -24.71 -3.13 2.03
N ASP A 196 -23.44 -3.47 1.84
CA ASP A 196 -22.44 -3.52 2.90
C ASP A 196 -21.35 -2.46 2.70
N TYR A 197 -20.72 -2.07 3.80
CA TYR A 197 -19.45 -1.35 3.79
C TYR A 197 -18.31 -2.26 4.25
N ASP A 198 -17.09 -1.95 3.82
CA ASP A 198 -15.91 -2.69 4.21
C ASP A 198 -15.28 -2.17 5.50
N LEU A 199 -14.71 -3.07 6.27
CA LEU A 199 -13.96 -2.77 7.50
C LEU A 199 -12.87 -3.80 7.75
N VAL A 200 -11.99 -3.54 8.70
CA VAL A 200 -10.92 -4.47 9.10
C VAL A 200 -11.44 -5.44 10.16
N SER A 201 -11.36 -6.75 9.90
CA SER A 201 -11.71 -7.77 10.89
C SER A 201 -10.56 -8.01 11.86
N TYR A 202 -10.82 -7.76 13.15
CA TYR A 202 -9.88 -8.07 14.23
C TYR A 202 -9.44 -9.54 14.20
N LYS A 203 -10.38 -10.48 14.06
CA LYS A 203 -10.09 -11.92 13.99
C LYS A 203 -9.14 -12.26 12.84
N LYS A 204 -9.42 -11.77 11.62
CA LYS A 204 -8.56 -12.02 10.45
C LYS A 204 -7.17 -11.41 10.63
N ALA A 205 -7.09 -10.23 11.25
CA ALA A 205 -5.81 -9.59 11.55
C ALA A 205 -4.96 -10.40 12.53
N VAL A 206 -5.56 -10.91 13.62
CA VAL A 206 -4.88 -11.78 14.58
C VAL A 206 -4.41 -13.08 13.92
N GLU A 207 -5.25 -13.73 13.13
CA GLU A 207 -4.91 -14.95 12.39
C GLU A 207 -3.76 -14.70 11.41
N PHE A 208 -3.80 -13.60 10.67
CA PHE A 208 -2.76 -13.23 9.71
C PHE A 208 -1.42 -12.93 10.39
N VAL A 209 -1.42 -12.12 11.45
CA VAL A 209 -0.18 -11.78 12.20
C VAL A 209 0.42 -13.04 12.83
N SER A 210 -0.41 -13.91 13.41
CA SER A 210 0.05 -15.17 14.02
C SER A 210 0.68 -16.09 12.98
N ALA A 211 0.01 -16.26 11.83
CA ALA A 211 0.53 -17.07 10.74
C ALA A 211 1.85 -16.48 10.20
N LEU A 212 1.92 -15.16 10.00
CA LEU A 212 3.12 -14.54 9.44
C LEU A 212 4.34 -14.67 10.37
N LYS A 213 4.17 -14.41 11.67
CA LYS A 213 5.27 -14.53 12.65
C LYS A 213 5.85 -15.93 12.71
N GLY A 214 5.00 -16.96 12.79
CA GLY A 214 5.46 -18.35 12.83
C GLY A 214 6.31 -18.72 11.61
N ASN A 215 5.90 -18.28 10.42
CA ASN A 215 6.65 -18.57 9.19
C ASN A 215 7.97 -17.81 9.07
N ILE A 216 8.03 -16.56 9.55
CA ILE A 216 9.30 -15.78 9.52
C ILE A 216 10.29 -16.38 10.51
N GLU A 217 9.85 -16.80 11.70
CA GLU A 217 10.73 -17.45 12.69
C GLU A 217 11.32 -18.77 12.16
N ASP A 218 10.56 -19.52 11.38
CA ASP A 218 11.01 -20.79 10.79
C ASP A 218 12.03 -20.61 9.65
N LEU A 219 12.10 -19.43 8.99
CA LEU A 219 13.14 -19.15 7.98
C LEU A 219 14.56 -19.02 8.57
N TYR A 220 14.66 -18.76 9.88
CA TYR A 220 15.94 -18.52 10.57
C TYR A 220 16.37 -19.70 11.46
N LYS A 221 15.67 -20.84 11.40
CA LYS A 221 16.05 -22.10 12.05
C LYS A 221 16.77 -23.01 11.07
#